data_AF-W6FSS0-F1
#
_entry.id   AF-W6FSS0-F1
#
_cell.length_a   1.000
_cell.length_b   1.000
_cell.length_c   1.000
_cell.angle_alpha   90.00
_cell.angle_beta   90.00
_cell.angle_gamma   90.00
#
_symmetry.space_group_name_H-M   'P 1'
#
loop_
_entity.id
_entity.type
_entity.pdbx_description
1 polymer ?
#
loop_
_entity_poly.entity_id
_entity_poly.type
_entity_poly.pdbx_seq_one_letter_code
_entity_poly.pdbx_strand_id
1 'polypeptide(L)'
;MPLELELCPGRWVGGQHPCFIIAEIGQNHQGDLDVAKRMIRTAKECGADCAKFQKSELEYKFNRKALERPYTSKHSWGKTYGEHKRHLE
;
A
#
# COMPACT_ATOMS: atom_id res chain seq x y z
N MET A 1 26.65 17.36 -9.10
CA MET A 1 25.56 16.92 -10.00
C MET A 1 24.54 16.17 -9.14
N PRO A 2 23.24 16.43 -9.31
CA PRO A 2 22.21 15.67 -8.61
C PRO A 2 22.31 14.17 -8.96
N LEU A 3 22.00 13.30 -8.00
CA LEU A 3 21.95 11.86 -8.23
C LEU A 3 20.75 11.54 -9.12
N GLU A 4 20.95 10.70 -10.13
CA GLU A 4 19.93 10.25 -11.07
C GLU A 4 19.86 8.72 -11.07
N LEU A 5 18.64 8.17 -11.12
CA LEU A 5 18.37 6.74 -11.11
C LEU A 5 17.24 6.40 -12.08
N GLU A 6 17.43 5.38 -12.91
CA GLU A 6 16.36 4.80 -13.72
C GLU A 6 15.59 3.75 -12.89
N LEU A 7 14.30 4.01 -12.61
CA LEU A 7 13.46 3.11 -11.83
C LEU A 7 12.83 2.01 -12.68
N CYS A 8 12.47 2.35 -13.92
CA CYS A 8 12.00 1.41 -14.94
C CYS A 8 12.38 1.99 -16.32
N PRO A 9 12.38 1.18 -17.40
CA PRO A 9 12.87 1.61 -18.70
C PRO A 9 12.23 2.93 -19.15
N GLY A 10 13.04 3.98 -19.29
CA GLY A 10 12.62 5.31 -19.69
C GLY A 10 12.02 6.21 -18.59
N ARG A 11 12.00 5.78 -17.32
CA ARG A 11 11.57 6.61 -16.17
C ARG A 11 12.71 6.85 -15.19
N TRP A 12 13.29 8.03 -15.29
CA TRP A 12 14.37 8.53 -14.44
C TRP A 12 13.83 9.37 -13.29
N VAL A 13 14.52 9.32 -12.14
CA VAL A 13 14.23 10.12 -10.95
C VAL A 13 15.49 10.87 -10.53
N GLY A 14 15.33 12.15 -10.19
CA GLY A 14 16.42 13.06 -9.83
C GLY A 14 16.68 14.11 -10.91
N GLY A 15 17.64 14.98 -10.66
CA GLY A 15 18.07 16.00 -11.62
C GLY A 15 16.95 16.92 -12.12
N GLN A 16 16.80 16.98 -13.44
CA GLN A 16 15.77 17.76 -14.14
C GLN A 16 14.63 16.89 -14.69
N HIS A 17 14.55 15.62 -14.28
CA HIS A 17 13.49 14.73 -14.73
C HIS A 17 12.15 15.07 -14.07
N PRO A 18 11.01 14.75 -14.72
CA PRO A 18 9.68 14.93 -14.14
C PRO A 18 9.55 14.24 -12.78
N CYS A 19 8.69 14.78 -11.92
CA CYS A 19 8.37 14.13 -10.65
C CYS A 19 7.78 12.73 -10.90
N PHE A 20 8.26 11.75 -10.14
CA PHE A 20 7.76 10.38 -10.21
C PHE A 20 6.66 10.17 -9.17
N ILE A 21 5.43 9.94 -9.63
CA ILE A 21 4.25 9.92 -8.78
C ILE A 21 3.90 8.48 -8.39
N ILE A 22 4.00 8.18 -7.09
CA ILE A 22 3.61 6.89 -6.52
C ILE A 22 2.21 7.00 -5.93
N ALA A 23 1.24 6.31 -6.51
CA ALA A 23 -0.08 6.09 -5.93
C ALA A 23 0.02 5.00 -4.85
N GLU A 24 0.04 5.42 -3.58
CA GLU A 24 0.10 4.53 -2.43
C GLU A 24 -1.27 3.90 -2.16
N ILE A 25 -1.49 2.70 -2.71
CA ILE A 25 -2.69 1.89 -2.45
C ILE A 25 -2.59 1.27 -1.05
N GLY A 26 -1.39 0.87 -0.63
CA GLY A 26 -1.17 0.25 0.68
C GLY A 26 -2.04 -1.00 0.87
N GLN A 27 -2.99 -0.91 1.81
CA GLN A 27 -3.96 -1.96 2.15
C GLN A 27 -5.43 -1.49 1.93
N ASN A 28 -5.64 -0.43 1.15
CA ASN A 28 -6.97 0.15 0.91
C ASN A 28 -7.89 -0.77 0.10
N HIS A 29 -7.35 -1.84 -0.48
CA HIS A 29 -8.12 -2.86 -1.17
C HIS A 29 -8.89 -3.81 -0.22
N GLN A 30 -8.64 -3.76 1.09
CA GLN A 30 -9.41 -4.50 2.10
C GLN A 30 -9.45 -6.02 1.85
N GLY A 31 -8.32 -6.61 1.48
CA GLY A 31 -8.23 -8.04 1.13
C GLY A 31 -8.94 -8.44 -0.18
N ASP A 32 -9.60 -7.51 -0.88
CA ASP A 32 -10.34 -7.79 -2.12
C ASP A 32 -9.46 -7.54 -3.36
N LEU A 33 -9.21 -8.63 -4.11
CA LEU A 33 -8.37 -8.61 -5.30
C LEU A 33 -8.97 -7.80 -6.46
N ASP A 34 -10.29 -7.78 -6.60
CA ASP A 34 -10.95 -7.02 -7.67
C ASP A 34 -10.98 -5.53 -7.34
N VAL A 35 -11.11 -5.15 -6.07
CA VAL A 35 -10.85 -3.78 -5.61
C VAL A 35 -9.42 -3.37 -5.93
N ALA A 36 -8.42 -4.20 -5.60
CA ALA A 36 -7.01 -3.92 -5.92
C ALA A 36 -6.79 -3.70 -7.43
N LYS A 37 -7.33 -4.57 -8.29
CA LYS A 37 -7.25 -4.39 -9.75
C LYS A 37 -7.91 -3.11 -10.24
N ARG A 38 -9.06 -2.74 -9.67
CA ARG A 38 -9.72 -1.46 -9.99
C ARG A 38 -8.85 -0.27 -9.59
N MET A 39 -8.26 -0.31 -8.39
CA MET A 39 -7.37 0.75 -7.91
C MET A 39 -6.13 0.92 -8.80
N ILE A 40 -5.54 -0.17 -9.31
CA ILE A 40 -4.43 -0.09 -10.27
C ILE A 40 -4.85 0.62 -11.55
N ARG A 41 -6.03 0.27 -12.11
CA ARG A 41 -6.57 0.92 -13.31
C ARG A 41 -6.79 2.42 -13.07
N THR A 42 -7.43 2.78 -11.95
CA THR A 42 -7.68 4.17 -11.59
C THR A 42 -6.38 4.95 -11.39
N ALA A 43 -5.37 4.38 -10.72
CA ALA A 43 -4.07 5.04 -10.56
C ALA A 43 -3.44 5.36 -11.93
N LYS A 44 -3.53 4.42 -12.88
CA LYS A 44 -3.04 4.64 -14.25
C LYS A 44 -3.84 5.71 -15.00
N GLU A 45 -5.17 5.69 -14.89
CA GLU A 45 -6.06 6.69 -15.51
C GLU A 45 -5.81 8.10 -14.98
N CYS A 46 -5.47 8.24 -13.69
CA CYS A 46 -5.09 9.51 -13.07
C CYS A 46 -3.67 9.98 -13.43
N GLY A 47 -2.88 9.19 -14.17
CA GLY A 47 -1.53 9.55 -14.59
C GLY A 47 -0.44 9.27 -13.55
N ALA A 48 -0.69 8.42 -12.55
CA ALA A 48 0.38 7.97 -11.65
C ALA A 48 1.39 7.08 -12.41
N ASP A 49 2.65 7.15 -11.99
CA ASP A 49 3.73 6.35 -12.56
C ASP A 49 3.79 4.95 -11.99
N CYS A 50 3.40 4.82 -10.72
CA CYS A 50 3.53 3.59 -9.96
C CYS A 50 2.31 3.41 -9.04
N ALA A 51 1.79 2.19 -8.98
CA ALA A 51 0.81 1.77 -7.99
C ALA A 51 1.53 0.92 -6.94
N LYS A 52 1.57 1.37 -5.68
CA LYS A 52 2.34 0.71 -4.61
C LYS A 52 1.40 0.07 -3.58
N PHE A 53 1.66 -1.19 -3.26
CA PHE A 53 0.93 -1.97 -2.26
C PHE A 53 1.78 -2.23 -1.02
N GLN A 54 1.12 -2.54 0.08
CA GLN A 54 1.79 -3.07 1.26
C GLN A 54 1.65 -4.59 1.28
N LYS A 55 2.77 -5.29 1.48
CA LYS A 55 2.79 -6.72 1.81
C LYS A 55 3.25 -6.83 3.27
N SER A 56 2.43 -7.40 4.15
CA SER A 56 2.77 -7.62 5.54
C SER A 56 2.69 -9.10 5.88
N GLU A 57 3.51 -9.51 6.83
CA GLU A 57 3.36 -10.78 7.53
C GLU A 57 3.18 -10.47 9.01
N LEU A 58 1.93 -10.56 9.48
CA LEU A 58 1.53 -9.94 10.75
C LEU A 58 2.28 -10.50 11.96
N GLU A 59 2.61 -11.79 11.93
CA GLU A 59 3.31 -12.50 13.01
C GLU A 59 4.77 -12.06 13.15
N TYR A 60 5.39 -11.59 12.07
CA TYR A 60 6.75 -11.03 12.09
C TYR A 60 6.74 -9.51 12.33
N LYS A 61 5.69 -8.83 11.88
CA LYS A 61 5.57 -7.37 12.00
C LYS A 61 5.14 -6.90 13.39
N PHE A 62 4.34 -7.71 14.09
CA PHE A 62 3.73 -7.33 15.36
C PHE A 62 3.94 -8.40 16.42
N ASN A 63 4.19 -7.96 17.65
CA ASN A 63 4.18 -8.87 18.80
C ASN A 63 2.74 -9.28 19.17
N ARG A 64 2.63 -10.34 19.98
CA ARG A 64 1.35 -10.90 20.43
C ARG A 64 0.44 -9.84 21.06
N LYS A 65 0.98 -8.99 21.94
CA LYS A 65 0.22 -7.92 22.62
C LYS A 65 -0.41 -6.94 21.63
N ALA A 66 0.27 -6.61 20.55
CA ALA A 66 -0.25 -5.71 19.53
C ALA A 66 -1.38 -6.36 18.71
N LEU A 67 -1.26 -7.66 18.39
CA LEU A 67 -2.27 -8.40 17.65
C LEU A 67 -3.54 -8.64 18.47
N GLU A 68 -3.41 -8.95 19.75
CA GLU A 68 -4.54 -9.23 20.67
C GLU A 68 -5.23 -7.95 21.19
N ARG A 69 -4.66 -6.77 20.94
CA ARG A 69 -5.22 -5.50 21.41
C ARG A 69 -6.66 -5.33 20.92
N PRO A 70 -7.64 -5.04 21.80
CA PRO A 70 -9.01 -4.73 21.38
C PRO A 70 -9.04 -3.60 20.37
N TYR A 71 -9.86 -3.74 19.33
CA TYR A 71 -10.01 -2.74 18.28
C TYR A 71 -11.49 -2.42 18.06
N THR A 72 -11.97 -1.38 18.74
CA THR A 72 -13.39 -1.05 18.90
C THR A 72 -13.89 0.03 17.93
N SER A 73 -13.14 0.27 16.85
CA SER A 73 -13.59 1.20 15.81
C SER A 73 -14.88 0.70 15.15
N LYS A 74 -15.79 1.61 14.79
CA LYS A 74 -16.99 1.29 13.99
C LYS A 74 -16.66 0.73 12.60
N HIS A 75 -15.43 0.94 12.14
CA HIS A 75 -14.89 0.41 10.88
C HIS A 75 -13.99 -0.81 11.12
N SER A 76 -14.04 -1.42 12.30
CA SER A 76 -13.29 -2.63 12.57
C SER A 76 -13.91 -3.82 11.84
N TRP A 77 -13.04 -4.68 11.29
CA TRP A 77 -13.43 -5.96 10.69
C TRP A 77 -13.23 -7.13 11.66
N GLY A 78 -13.03 -6.85 12.95
CA GLY A 78 -12.84 -7.84 14.00
C GLY A 78 -12.84 -7.25 15.40
N LYS A 79 -12.66 -8.09 16.42
CA LYS A 79 -12.60 -7.69 17.83
C LYS A 79 -11.22 -7.18 18.22
N THR A 80 -10.18 -7.67 17.55
CA THR A 80 -8.78 -7.33 17.83
C THR A 80 -8.12 -6.62 16.66
N TYR A 81 -7.01 -5.93 16.92
CA TYR A 81 -6.23 -5.26 15.89
C TYR A 81 -5.65 -6.25 14.89
N GLY A 82 -5.27 -7.45 15.35
CA GLY A 82 -4.83 -8.55 14.51
C GLY A 82 -5.92 -9.04 13.56
N GLU A 83 -7.14 -9.27 14.05
CA GLU A 83 -8.28 -9.67 13.20
C GLU A 83 -8.59 -8.61 12.14
N HIS A 84 -8.63 -7.33 12.52
CA HIS A 84 -8.81 -6.23 11.57
C HIS A 84 -7.71 -6.21 10.50
N LYS A 85 -6.44 -6.40 10.87
CA LYS A 85 -5.33 -6.43 9.91
C LYS A 85 -5.37 -7.64 8.97
N ARG A 86 -5.76 -8.82 9.47
CA ARG A 86 -5.93 -10.04 8.64
C ARG A 86 -7.07 -9.91 7.63
N HIS A 87 -7.98 -8.98 7.82
CA HIS A 87 -9.02 -8.69 6.82
C HIS A 87 -8.51 -7.78 5.70
N LEU A 88 -7.54 -6.92 5.99
CA LEU A 88 -7.09 -5.89 5.05
C LEU A 88 -6.09 -6.38 4.00
N GLU A 89 -5.45 -7.50 4.25
CA GLU A 89 -4.53 -8.21 3.35
C GLU A 89 -4.96 -9.67 3.22
#